data_AF-A0A846CTT4-F1
#
_entry.id   AF-A0A846CTT4-F1
#
_cell.length_a   1.000
_cell.length_b   1.000
_cell.length_c   1.000
_cell.angle_alpha   90.00
_cell.angle_beta   90.00
_cell.angle_gamma   90.00
#
_symmetry.space_group_name_H-M   'P 1'
#
loop_
_entity.id
_entity.type
_entity.pdbx_description
1 polymer ?
#
loop_
_entity_poly.entity_id
_entity_poly.type
_entity_poly.pdbx_seq_one_letter_code
_entity_poly.pdbx_strand_id
1 'polypeptide(L)'
;MGKFSRTEKLIIPINADDSSRVAISALFNLIYGSGNVHPVYGNYAFSARLDKNKMRRPIIHLLLGNRFTQRVGAANAFKALSEETATAMHREYKKAPARFSNYYGSEPLDFDEFQKQYVFELRDFNSAGVVAANQGLPLNEIPDQRKYEVYRQSIQVSKEQGERCKEVIEDLANKL
;
A
#
# COMPACT_ATOMS: atom_id res chain seq x y z
N MET A 1 10.35 -17.27 29.50
CA MET A 1 9.67 -15.94 29.42
C MET A 1 9.39 -15.64 27.96
N GLY A 2 8.12 -15.51 27.58
CA GLY A 2 7.66 -15.61 26.18
C GLY A 2 8.13 -14.49 25.26
N LYS A 3 8.65 -14.87 24.08
CA LYS A 3 8.97 -13.99 22.96
C LYS A 3 7.66 -13.53 22.30
N PHE A 4 7.14 -12.36 22.66
CA PHE A 4 6.13 -11.64 21.87
C PHE A 4 6.54 -10.17 21.77
N SER A 5 7.35 -9.82 20.77
CA SER A 5 7.69 -8.42 20.46
C SER A 5 7.65 -8.09 18.96
N ARG A 6 6.91 -8.85 18.14
CA ARG A 6 6.68 -8.42 16.75
C ARG A 6 5.52 -7.44 16.74
N THR A 7 5.85 -6.16 16.74
CA THR A 7 4.94 -5.11 16.29
C THR A 7 4.63 -5.43 14.83
N GLU A 8 3.42 -5.88 14.53
CA GLU A 8 3.02 -6.23 13.16
C GLU A 8 2.86 -4.94 12.35
N LYS A 9 3.87 -4.66 11.53
CA LYS A 9 3.90 -3.56 10.57
C LYS A 9 2.89 -3.85 9.46
N LEU A 10 2.10 -2.85 9.08
CA LEU A 10 1.15 -2.95 7.97
C LEU A 10 1.72 -2.35 6.70
N ILE A 11 1.58 -3.10 5.63
CA ILE A 11 1.73 -2.63 4.27
C ILE A 11 0.31 -2.46 3.73
N ILE A 12 -0.07 -1.24 3.36
CA ILE A 12 -1.43 -0.92 2.93
C ILE A 12 -1.42 -0.68 1.41
N PRO A 13 -2.02 -1.57 0.61
CA PRO A 13 -2.24 -1.31 -0.80
C PRO A 13 -3.33 -0.24 -0.98
N ILE A 14 -3.08 0.72 -1.84
CA ILE A 14 -3.95 1.87 -2.09
C ILE A 14 -4.03 2.12 -3.60
N ASN A 15 -5.25 2.31 -4.09
CA ASN A 15 -5.49 2.79 -5.45
C ASN A 15 -5.85 4.29 -5.42
N ALA A 16 -5.59 4.98 -6.52
CA ALA A 16 -5.93 6.38 -6.71
C ALA A 16 -7.40 6.56 -7.13
N ASP A 17 -8.34 6.32 -6.20
CA ASP A 17 -9.79 6.46 -6.41
C ASP A 17 -10.52 6.94 -5.15
N ASP A 18 -11.75 7.43 -5.30
CA ASP A 18 -12.54 8.00 -4.19
C ASP A 18 -12.90 6.97 -3.10
N SER A 19 -13.07 5.70 -3.48
CA SER A 19 -13.42 4.63 -2.54
C SER A 19 -12.26 4.32 -1.59
N SER A 20 -11.02 4.47 -2.06
CA SER A 20 -9.81 4.28 -1.26
C SER A 20 -9.72 5.25 -0.08
N ARG A 21 -10.23 6.49 -0.19
CA ARG A 21 -10.29 7.45 0.94
C ARG A 21 -11.21 6.98 2.06
N VAL A 22 -12.39 6.48 1.70
CA VAL A 22 -13.35 5.93 2.67
C VAL A 22 -12.76 4.69 3.33
N ALA A 23 -12.10 3.83 2.55
CA ALA A 23 -11.42 2.63 3.04
C ALA A 23 -10.30 2.96 4.03
N ILE A 24 -9.50 4.00 3.78
CA ILE A 24 -8.47 4.48 4.72
C ILE A 24 -9.11 4.87 6.06
N SER A 25 -10.16 5.69 6.04
CA SER A 25 -10.82 6.10 7.29
C SER A 25 -11.40 4.90 8.03
N ALA A 26 -12.04 3.97 7.31
CA ALA A 26 -12.56 2.73 7.89
C ALA A 26 -11.44 1.87 8.52
N LEU A 27 -10.29 1.74 7.85
CA LEU A 27 -9.13 1.00 8.35
C LEU A 27 -8.58 1.63 9.63
N PHE A 28 -8.42 2.96 9.67
CA PHE A 28 -7.98 3.66 10.87
C PHE A 28 -8.97 3.52 12.02
N ASN A 29 -10.26 3.62 11.74
CA ASN A 29 -11.31 3.42 12.75
C ASN A 29 -11.32 1.98 13.29
N LEU A 30 -11.12 0.98 12.42
CA LEU A 30 -11.03 -0.42 12.81
C LEU A 30 -9.84 -0.65 13.75
N ILE A 31 -8.65 -0.22 13.35
CA ILE A 31 -7.38 -0.50 14.06
C ILE A 31 -7.22 0.38 15.30
N TYR A 32 -7.50 1.67 15.19
CA TYR A 32 -7.18 2.68 16.20
C TYR A 32 -8.41 3.20 16.94
N GLY A 33 -9.62 2.93 16.46
CA GLY A 33 -10.88 3.42 17.02
C GLY A 33 -11.31 4.74 16.40
N SER A 34 -12.63 4.92 16.27
CA SER A 34 -13.28 6.09 15.67
C SER A 34 -13.48 7.27 16.62
N GLY A 35 -12.94 7.22 17.85
CA GLY A 35 -13.18 8.19 18.93
C GLY A 35 -14.59 8.15 19.53
N ASN A 36 -15.60 7.78 18.73
CA ASN A 36 -16.99 7.60 19.15
C ASN A 36 -17.29 6.12 19.38
N VAL A 37 -17.37 5.71 20.65
CA VAL A 37 -17.66 4.33 21.04
C VAL A 37 -19.17 4.09 20.96
N HIS A 38 -19.62 3.16 20.12
CA HIS A 38 -21.04 2.80 20.06
C HIS A 38 -21.49 2.18 21.39
N PRO A 39 -22.59 2.65 22.01
CA PRO A 39 -22.97 2.23 23.37
C PRO A 39 -23.23 0.73 23.51
N VAL A 40 -23.70 0.07 22.43
CA VAL A 40 -24.02 -1.37 22.44
C VAL A 40 -22.89 -2.26 21.90
N TYR A 41 -22.12 -1.75 20.93
CA TYR A 41 -21.19 -2.57 20.13
C TYR A 41 -19.73 -2.18 20.32
N GLY A 42 -19.45 -1.10 21.07
CA GLY A 42 -18.11 -0.59 21.30
C GLY A 42 -17.15 -1.64 21.83
N ASN A 43 -17.61 -2.49 22.76
CA ASN A 43 -16.81 -3.56 23.35
C ASN A 43 -16.46 -4.70 22.39
N TYR A 44 -17.15 -4.80 21.24
CA TYR A 44 -16.88 -5.83 20.22
C TYR A 44 -16.00 -5.33 19.08
N ALA A 45 -15.78 -4.01 18.97
CA ALA A 45 -14.89 -3.43 17.96
C ALA A 45 -13.47 -3.97 18.12
N PHE A 46 -12.76 -4.14 16.99
CA PHE A 46 -11.40 -4.69 16.99
C PHE A 46 -10.45 -3.91 17.92
N SER A 47 -10.46 -2.58 17.81
CA SER A 47 -9.72 -1.67 18.70
C SER A 47 -10.00 -1.90 20.19
N ALA A 48 -11.26 -2.02 20.59
CA ALA A 48 -11.64 -2.28 21.98
C ALA A 48 -11.22 -3.68 22.46
N ARG A 49 -11.28 -4.69 21.58
CA ARG A 49 -10.76 -6.03 21.87
C ARG A 49 -9.24 -6.00 22.06
N LEU A 50 -8.50 -5.24 21.27
CA LEU A 50 -7.06 -5.07 21.47
C LEU A 50 -6.75 -4.46 22.85
N ASP A 51 -7.45 -3.39 23.22
CA ASP A 51 -7.26 -2.73 24.52
C ASP A 51 -7.60 -3.66 25.68
N LYS A 52 -8.76 -4.35 25.61
CA LYS A 52 -9.22 -5.29 26.65
C LYS A 52 -8.20 -6.40 26.89
N ASN A 53 -7.57 -6.90 25.83
CA ASN A 53 -6.57 -7.96 25.90
C ASN A 53 -5.14 -7.44 26.06
N LYS A 54 -4.94 -6.12 26.24
CA LYS A 54 -3.63 -5.45 26.33
C LYS A 54 -2.70 -5.82 25.17
N MET A 55 -3.27 -6.03 23.98
CA MET A 55 -2.54 -6.36 22.77
C MET A 55 -2.00 -5.10 22.11
N ARG A 56 -0.81 -5.21 21.51
CA ARG A 56 -0.24 -4.11 20.72
C ARG A 56 -1.07 -3.91 19.46
N ARG A 57 -1.23 -2.64 19.07
CA ARG A 57 -1.84 -2.31 17.78
C ARG A 57 -0.79 -2.44 16.68
N PRO A 58 -1.18 -2.93 15.50
CA PRO A 58 -0.31 -2.85 14.34
C PRO A 58 -0.04 -1.38 14.00
N ILE A 59 1.12 -1.11 13.40
CA ILE A 59 1.53 0.24 12.97
C ILE A 59 1.69 0.26 11.46
N ILE A 60 1.46 1.41 10.85
CA ILE A 60 1.57 1.61 9.40
C ILE A 60 3.05 1.70 9.04
N HIS A 61 3.50 0.84 8.14
CA HIS A 61 4.88 0.83 7.68
C HIS A 61 5.04 1.40 6.28
N LEU A 62 4.19 0.97 5.36
CA LEU A 62 4.30 1.38 3.96
C LEU A 62 2.94 1.45 3.30
N LEU A 63 2.78 2.43 2.41
CA LEU A 63 1.63 2.64 1.56
C LEU A 63 2.04 2.25 0.14
N LEU A 64 1.49 1.16 -0.36
CA LEU A 64 1.75 0.68 -1.72
C LEU A 64 0.72 1.26 -2.66
N GLY A 65 1.11 2.31 -3.35
CA GLY A 65 0.24 2.90 -4.36
C GLY A 65 0.37 2.21 -5.70
N ASN A 66 -0.76 1.79 -6.24
CA ASN A 66 -0.84 1.54 -7.67
C ASN A 66 -1.14 2.87 -8.39
N ARG A 67 -0.26 3.26 -9.32
CA ARG A 67 -0.42 4.45 -10.20
C ARG A 67 -0.33 5.83 -9.50
N PHE A 68 0.51 5.99 -8.47
CA PHE A 68 0.69 7.31 -7.83
C PHE A 68 1.23 8.39 -8.81
N THR A 69 2.03 8.02 -9.83
CA THR A 69 2.73 9.02 -10.68
C THR A 69 2.49 8.93 -12.21
N GLN A 70 1.60 8.06 -12.75
CA GLN A 70 1.54 7.82 -14.22
C GLN A 70 0.20 8.04 -14.96
N ARG A 71 0.21 8.96 -15.97
CA ARG A 71 -0.16 8.76 -17.41
C ARG A 71 -0.49 10.07 -18.15
N VAL A 72 0.35 10.58 -19.06
CA VAL A 72 0.04 11.77 -19.90
C VAL A 72 -1.30 11.59 -20.64
N GLY A 73 -2.25 12.53 -20.46
CA GLY A 73 -3.61 12.51 -21.00
C GLY A 73 -4.70 12.46 -19.91
N ALA A 74 -4.91 11.30 -19.29
CA ALA A 74 -5.74 11.14 -18.07
C ALA A 74 -4.97 11.46 -16.76
N ALA A 75 -3.72 11.95 -16.90
CA ALA A 75 -2.72 12.14 -15.85
C ALA A 75 -3.23 12.96 -14.69
N ASN A 76 -3.90 14.07 -14.99
CA ASN A 76 -4.21 15.06 -13.97
C ASN A 76 -5.26 14.55 -12.99
N ALA A 77 -6.25 13.77 -13.47
CA ALA A 77 -7.30 13.22 -12.61
C ALA A 77 -6.75 12.12 -11.70
N PHE A 78 -5.99 11.16 -12.26
CA PHE A 78 -5.37 10.11 -11.45
C PHE A 78 -4.31 10.67 -10.50
N LYS A 79 -3.50 11.62 -10.95
CA LYS A 79 -2.52 12.32 -10.11
C LYS A 79 -3.22 13.10 -8.99
N ALA A 80 -4.33 13.78 -9.26
CA ALA A 80 -5.09 14.48 -8.22
C ALA A 80 -5.68 13.51 -7.18
N LEU A 81 -6.24 12.37 -7.61
CA LEU A 81 -6.76 11.34 -6.69
C LEU A 81 -5.64 10.71 -5.86
N SER A 82 -4.51 10.44 -6.50
CA SER A 82 -3.26 9.99 -5.90
C SER A 82 -2.76 10.95 -4.81
N GLU A 83 -2.64 12.23 -5.15
CA GLU A 83 -2.21 13.30 -4.24
C GLU A 83 -3.20 13.50 -3.10
N GLU A 84 -4.51 13.48 -3.36
CA GLU A 84 -5.52 13.63 -2.30
C GLU A 84 -5.51 12.43 -1.35
N THR A 85 -5.23 11.22 -1.87
CA THR A 85 -5.11 10.01 -1.05
C THR A 85 -3.85 10.06 -0.18
N ALA A 86 -2.70 10.43 -0.76
CA ALA A 86 -1.47 10.65 0.00
C ALA A 86 -1.65 11.77 1.04
N THR A 87 -2.36 12.85 0.70
CA THR A 87 -2.69 13.96 1.59
C THR A 87 -3.56 13.51 2.75
N ALA A 88 -4.58 12.67 2.50
CA ALA A 88 -5.40 12.09 3.56
C ALA A 88 -4.57 11.25 4.53
N MET A 89 -3.64 10.44 4.00
CA MET A 89 -2.70 9.65 4.83
C MET A 89 -1.74 10.53 5.62
N HIS A 90 -1.24 11.62 5.04
CA HIS A 90 -0.39 12.59 5.75
C HIS A 90 -1.16 13.31 6.86
N ARG A 91 -2.45 13.62 6.65
CA ARG A 91 -3.31 14.18 7.71
C ARG A 91 -3.45 13.19 8.87
N GLU A 92 -3.66 11.90 8.60
CA GLU A 92 -3.70 10.88 9.65
C GLU A 92 -2.35 10.69 10.36
N TYR A 93 -1.23 10.78 9.62
CA TYR A 93 0.12 10.78 10.18
C TYR A 93 0.34 11.94 11.15
N LYS A 94 0.03 13.18 10.74
CA LYS A 94 0.20 14.36 11.59
C LYS A 94 -0.61 14.30 12.88
N LYS A 95 -1.79 13.66 12.86
CA LYS A 95 -2.62 13.48 14.07
C LYS A 95 -1.98 12.54 15.09
N ALA A 96 -1.33 11.48 14.63
CA ALA A 96 -0.75 10.46 15.51
C ALA A 96 0.46 9.77 14.85
N PRO A 97 1.64 10.43 14.80
CA PRO A 97 2.81 9.90 14.10
C PRO A 97 3.29 8.56 14.64
N ALA A 98 3.10 8.31 15.94
CA ALA A 98 3.44 7.05 16.60
C ALA A 98 2.67 5.81 16.06
N ARG A 99 1.61 6.02 15.26
CA ARG A 99 0.91 4.94 14.52
C ARG A 99 1.69 4.48 13.29
N PHE A 100 2.79 5.15 12.95
CA PHE A 100 3.62 4.85 11.80
C PHE A 100 5.02 4.38 12.26
N SER A 101 5.59 3.43 11.53
CA SER A 101 6.93 2.90 11.83
C SER A 101 8.03 3.91 11.53
N ASN A 102 9.20 3.79 12.15
CA ASN A 102 10.34 4.69 11.90
C ASN A 102 10.02 6.16 12.23
N TYR A 103 9.01 6.41 13.06
CA TYR A 103 8.83 7.67 13.77
C TYR A 103 9.59 7.61 15.09
N TYR A 104 10.46 8.58 15.34
CA TYR A 104 11.38 8.60 16.48
C TYR A 104 11.05 9.68 17.53
N GLY A 105 9.81 10.18 17.55
CA GLY A 105 9.37 11.17 18.56
C GLY A 105 9.69 12.63 18.24
N SER A 106 10.12 12.94 17.01
CA SER A 106 10.36 14.30 16.52
C SER A 106 9.08 15.00 16.05
N GLU A 107 9.19 16.23 15.57
CA GLU A 107 8.10 16.87 14.79
C GLU A 107 7.64 15.94 13.63
N PRO A 108 6.34 15.94 13.29
CA PRO A 108 5.85 15.21 12.13
C PRO A 108 6.52 15.73 10.84
N LEU A 109 7.03 14.79 10.03
CA LEU A 109 7.53 15.03 8.68
C LEU A 109 6.59 15.90 7.86
N ASP A 110 7.17 16.74 7.01
CA ASP A 110 6.42 17.43 5.97
C ASP A 110 5.84 16.44 4.93
N PHE A 111 5.10 16.96 3.95
CA PHE A 111 4.44 16.10 2.97
C PHE A 111 5.44 15.34 2.08
N ASP A 112 6.50 16.00 1.63
CA ASP A 112 7.48 15.42 0.71
C ASP A 112 8.34 14.36 1.42
N GLU A 113 8.75 14.64 2.65
CA GLU A 113 9.43 13.70 3.53
C GLU A 113 8.54 12.49 3.87
N PHE A 114 7.26 12.74 4.18
CA PHE A 114 6.28 11.69 4.41
C PHE A 114 6.13 10.79 3.19
N GLN A 115 6.02 11.36 1.97
CA GLN A 115 5.93 10.58 0.75
C GLN A 115 7.18 9.73 0.53
N LYS A 116 8.38 10.31 0.69
CA LYS A 116 9.65 9.58 0.55
C LYS A 116 9.73 8.41 1.54
N GLN A 117 9.30 8.62 2.78
CA GLN A 117 9.40 7.61 3.83
C GLN A 117 8.33 6.52 3.73
N TYR A 118 7.06 6.89 3.57
CA TYR A 118 5.93 5.98 3.76
C TYR A 118 5.20 5.60 2.48
N VAL A 119 5.43 6.28 1.37
CA VAL A 119 4.80 5.94 0.09
C VAL A 119 5.81 5.17 -0.75
N PHE A 120 5.32 4.10 -1.38
CA PHE A 120 6.05 3.36 -2.40
C PHE A 120 5.12 3.13 -3.58
N GLU A 121 5.59 3.47 -4.77
CA GLU A 121 4.83 3.24 -5.99
C GLU A 121 5.14 1.85 -6.53
N LEU A 122 4.12 0.99 -6.52
CA LEU A 122 4.20 -0.33 -7.11
C LEU A 122 3.36 -0.32 -8.38
N ARG A 123 4.02 -0.33 -9.54
CA ARG A 123 3.35 -0.33 -10.83
C ARG A 123 2.60 -1.64 -11.04
N ASP A 124 1.37 -1.56 -11.55
CA ASP A 124 0.69 -2.75 -12.06
C ASP A 124 1.49 -3.38 -13.20
N PHE A 125 1.78 -4.67 -13.05
CA PHE A 125 2.56 -5.42 -14.04
C PHE A 125 1.78 -5.68 -15.35
N ASN A 126 0.53 -5.20 -15.45
CA ASN A 126 -0.33 -5.20 -16.63
C ASN A 126 -0.23 -6.53 -17.43
N SER A 127 0.08 -6.44 -18.72
CA SER A 127 0.22 -7.58 -19.62
C SER A 127 1.30 -8.58 -19.18
N ALA A 128 2.40 -8.12 -18.58
CA ALA A 128 3.48 -9.00 -18.10
C ALA A 128 3.01 -9.88 -16.94
N GLY A 129 2.27 -9.31 -15.99
CA GLY A 129 1.67 -10.07 -14.89
C GLY A 129 0.63 -11.08 -15.35
N VAL A 130 -0.22 -10.70 -16.30
CA VAL A 130 -1.22 -11.61 -16.89
C VAL A 130 -0.56 -12.76 -17.65
N VAL A 131 0.45 -12.46 -18.47
CA VAL A 131 1.22 -13.48 -19.21
C VAL A 131 1.94 -14.42 -18.24
N ALA A 132 2.69 -13.89 -17.27
CA ALA A 132 3.39 -14.71 -16.27
C ALA A 132 2.44 -15.68 -15.56
N ALA A 133 1.31 -15.17 -15.07
CA ALA A 133 0.30 -15.98 -14.39
C ALA A 133 -0.33 -17.04 -15.31
N ASN A 134 -0.62 -16.68 -16.56
CA ASN A 134 -1.21 -17.60 -17.53
C ASN A 134 -0.23 -18.71 -17.98
N GLN A 135 1.05 -18.37 -18.12
CA GLN A 135 2.09 -19.30 -18.57
C GLN A 135 2.71 -20.12 -17.42
N GLY A 136 2.41 -19.80 -16.17
CA GLY A 136 3.00 -20.46 -15.00
C GLY A 136 4.48 -20.12 -14.81
N LEU A 137 4.89 -18.91 -15.21
CA LEU A 137 6.27 -18.46 -15.19
C LEU A 137 6.49 -17.38 -14.13
N PRO A 138 7.64 -17.36 -13.45
CA PRO A 138 8.06 -16.21 -12.67
C PRO A 138 8.14 -14.94 -13.54
N LEU A 139 7.78 -13.80 -12.97
CA LEU A 139 7.68 -12.53 -13.70
C LEU A 139 9.04 -12.04 -14.23
N ASN A 140 10.13 -12.44 -13.57
CA ASN A 140 11.52 -12.20 -13.95
C ASN A 140 12.10 -13.23 -14.93
N GLU A 141 11.35 -14.29 -15.26
CA GLU A 141 11.78 -15.38 -16.15
C GLU A 141 10.96 -15.44 -17.44
N ILE A 142 10.13 -14.42 -17.72
CA ILE A 142 9.38 -14.30 -18.96
C ILE A 142 10.37 -14.30 -20.15
N PRO A 143 10.37 -15.34 -21.00
CA PRO A 143 11.29 -15.40 -22.14
C PRO A 143 11.13 -14.20 -23.08
N ASP A 144 12.19 -13.83 -23.79
CA ASP A 144 12.08 -12.85 -24.85
C ASP A 144 11.44 -13.51 -26.09
N GLN A 145 10.11 -13.52 -26.11
CA GLN A 145 9.29 -14.06 -27.21
C GLN A 145 8.45 -12.93 -27.80
N ARG A 146 8.26 -12.99 -29.13
CA ARG A 146 7.50 -11.94 -29.83
C ARG A 146 6.05 -11.83 -29.34
N LYS A 147 5.41 -12.95 -28.98
CA LYS A 147 3.99 -13.04 -28.63
C LYS A 147 3.72 -14.21 -27.69
N TYR A 148 2.83 -13.98 -26.74
CA TYR A 148 2.28 -14.97 -25.81
C TYR A 148 0.80 -15.16 -26.10
N GLU A 149 0.35 -16.41 -26.19
CA GLU A 149 -1.07 -16.72 -26.29
C GLU A 149 -1.69 -16.75 -24.89
N VAL A 150 -2.55 -15.77 -24.61
CA VAL A 150 -3.38 -15.73 -23.41
C VAL A 150 -4.82 -15.94 -23.85
N TYR A 151 -5.34 -17.13 -23.60
CA TYR A 151 -6.63 -17.60 -24.12
C TYR A 151 -6.73 -17.51 -25.66
N ARG A 152 -7.39 -16.48 -26.20
CA ARG A 152 -7.57 -16.25 -27.64
C ARG A 152 -6.95 -14.92 -28.07
N GLN A 153 -6.06 -14.38 -27.25
CA GLN A 153 -5.40 -13.10 -27.49
C GLN A 153 -3.89 -13.29 -27.51
N SER A 154 -3.29 -12.84 -28.61
CA SER A 154 -1.85 -12.71 -28.74
C SER A 154 -1.38 -11.45 -28.04
N ILE A 155 -0.74 -11.59 -26.88
CA ILE A 155 -0.21 -10.50 -26.08
C ILE A 155 1.30 -10.37 -26.32
N GLN A 156 1.78 -9.14 -26.53
CA GLN A 156 3.20 -8.85 -26.58
C GLN A 156 3.65 -8.25 -25.25
N VAL A 157 4.69 -8.84 -24.67
CA VAL A 157 5.37 -8.34 -23.47
C VAL A 157 6.82 -8.13 -23.84
N SER A 158 7.36 -6.94 -23.55
CA SER A 158 8.78 -6.69 -23.79
C SER A 158 9.63 -7.23 -22.64
N LYS A 159 10.84 -7.69 -22.92
CA LYS A 159 11.81 -8.10 -21.90
C LYS A 159 12.07 -7.00 -20.85
N GLU A 160 12.17 -5.76 -21.31
CA GLU A 160 12.32 -4.56 -20.47
C GLU A 160 11.19 -4.41 -19.45
N GLN A 161 9.96 -4.84 -19.78
CA GLN A 161 8.86 -4.84 -18.80
C GLN A 161 9.13 -5.81 -17.65
N GLY A 162 9.61 -7.03 -17.93
CA GLY A 162 9.96 -8.01 -16.89
C GLY A 162 11.10 -7.54 -15.99
N GLU A 163 12.16 -6.98 -16.58
CA GLU A 163 13.32 -6.44 -15.85
C GLU A 163 12.91 -5.30 -14.91
N ARG A 164 12.13 -4.32 -15.39
CA ARG A 164 11.61 -3.24 -14.55
C ARG A 164 10.74 -3.73 -13.39
N CYS A 165 9.97 -4.81 -13.60
CA CYS A 165 9.16 -5.38 -12.53
C CYS A 165 10.03 -5.98 -11.43
N LYS A 166 11.12 -6.65 -11.81
CA LYS A 166 12.10 -7.19 -10.87
C LYS A 166 12.74 -6.07 -10.04
N GLU A 167 13.22 -5.02 -10.69
CA GLU A 167 13.83 -3.86 -10.02
C GLU A 167 12.88 -3.25 -8.98
N VAL A 168 11.61 -3.01 -9.34
CA VAL A 168 10.63 -2.43 -8.41
C VAL A 168 10.33 -3.36 -7.23
N ILE A 169 10.31 -4.68 -7.42
CA ILE A 169 10.13 -5.64 -6.33
C ILE A 169 11.37 -5.68 -5.42
N GLU A 170 12.58 -5.59 -5.97
CA GLU A 170 13.82 -5.50 -5.19
C GLU A 170 13.87 -4.21 -4.37
N ASP A 171 13.49 -3.08 -4.97
CA ASP A 171 13.36 -1.79 -4.29
C ASP A 171 12.33 -1.84 -3.14
N LEU A 172 11.18 -2.49 -3.38
CA LEU A 172 10.18 -2.71 -2.34
C LEU A 172 10.77 -3.56 -1.21
N ALA A 173 11.41 -4.68 -1.53
CA ALA A 173 12.00 -5.57 -0.53
C ALA A 173 13.07 -4.87 0.32
N ASN A 174 13.87 -3.98 -0.28
CA ASN A 174 14.86 -3.17 0.43
C ASN A 174 14.22 -2.14 1.39
N LYS A 175 12.95 -1.78 1.20
CA LYS A 175 12.22 -0.81 2.02
C LYS A 175 11.51 -1.43 3.23
N LEU A 176 11.38 -2.77 3.29
CA LEU A 176 10.66 -3.53 4.34
C LEU A 176 11.56 -3.92 5.52
#